data_AF-A0A4V1IRR2-F1
#
_entry.id   AF-A0A4V1IRR2-F1
#
_cell.length_a   1.000
_cell.length_b   1.000
_cell.length_c   1.000
_cell.angle_alpha   90.00
_cell.angle_beta   90.00
_cell.angle_gamma   90.00
#
_symmetry.space_group_name_H-M   'P 1'
#
loop_
_entity.id
_entity.type
_entity.pdbx_description
1 polymer ?
#
loop_
_entity_poly.entity_id
_entity_poly.type
_entity_poly.pdbx_seq_one_letter_code
_entity_poly.pdbx_strand_id
1 'polypeptide(L)'
;MSSAADISDLTGAILASHPVANSFAAWVETVTKTAVPSSISSSVAATKTVFLKPKGGKLSTPILVVALADSPVGNNAIAKHLGAKEARVAADDLTRETFGVEKLDVTPFVLKNVADKSTLTVLIDEALLADADRHLVFRGFAADASLYVAASKLKAFLEAQGVRYTSVNLVEICGAPGTASPPAPKKVAEKPAAKAAAADDGKEILIGITAKKEEDFPSWYQQ
;
A
#
# COMPACT_ATOMS: atom_id res chain seq x y z
N MET A 1 12.89 -21.58 14.40
CA MET A 1 12.44 -20.97 13.12
C MET A 1 10.95 -21.26 13.00
N SER A 2 10.10 -20.31 13.37
CA SER A 2 8.65 -20.48 13.21
C SER A 2 8.32 -20.40 11.72
N SER A 3 7.65 -21.41 11.18
CA SER A 3 7.29 -21.43 9.76
C SER A 3 6.24 -20.35 9.49
N ALA A 4 6.58 -19.36 8.66
CA ALA A 4 5.62 -18.33 8.25
C ALA A 4 4.37 -18.92 7.59
N ALA A 5 4.49 -20.12 7.00
CA ALA A 5 3.42 -20.86 6.36
C ALA A 5 2.53 -21.68 7.33
N ASP A 6 2.74 -21.62 8.65
CA ASP A 6 1.88 -22.34 9.59
C ASP A 6 0.46 -21.72 9.64
N ILE A 7 -0.44 -22.24 8.81
CA ILE A 7 -1.83 -21.79 8.69
C ILE A 7 -2.77 -22.53 9.66
N SER A 8 -2.24 -23.33 10.59
CA SER A 8 -3.03 -24.17 11.50
C SER A 8 -4.00 -23.35 12.37
N ASP A 9 -3.64 -22.11 12.68
CA ASP A 9 -4.47 -21.18 13.45
C ASP A 9 -5.65 -20.58 12.64
N LEU A 10 -5.67 -20.80 11.32
CA LEU A 10 -6.72 -20.31 10.41
C LEU A 10 -7.78 -21.37 10.18
N THR A 11 -8.54 -21.66 11.24
CA THR A 11 -9.62 -22.66 11.19
C THR A 11 -10.64 -22.31 10.10
N GLY A 12 -10.80 -23.22 9.13
CA GLY A 12 -11.73 -23.06 8.01
C GLY A 12 -11.15 -22.31 6.80
N ALA A 13 -9.87 -21.96 6.81
CA ALA A 13 -9.19 -21.50 5.61
C ALA A 13 -8.93 -22.66 4.64
N ILE A 14 -9.04 -22.38 3.34
CA ILE A 14 -8.76 -23.34 2.28
C ILE A 14 -7.52 -22.89 1.53
N LEU A 15 -6.47 -23.70 1.54
CA LEU A 15 -5.29 -23.48 0.71
C LEU A 15 -5.51 -24.15 -0.65
N ALA A 16 -5.46 -23.39 -1.74
CA ALA A 16 -5.59 -23.90 -3.08
C ALA A 16 -4.34 -23.58 -3.92
N SER A 17 -3.91 -24.55 -4.71
CA SER A 17 -2.83 -24.36 -5.68
C SER A 17 -3.38 -23.85 -7.01
N HIS A 18 -2.60 -23.00 -7.68
CA HIS A 18 -2.92 -22.45 -9.00
C HIS A 18 -1.63 -22.19 -9.79
N PRO A 19 -1.69 -22.05 -11.13
CA PRO A 19 -0.53 -21.65 -11.91
C PRO A 19 0.08 -20.34 -11.41
N VAL A 20 1.40 -20.21 -11.52
CA VAL A 20 2.11 -18.98 -11.12
C VAL A 20 1.61 -17.81 -11.97
N ALA A 21 1.11 -16.77 -11.30
CA ALA A 21 0.71 -15.53 -11.94
C ALA A 21 1.88 -14.53 -11.96
N ASN A 22 2.15 -13.95 -13.13
CA ASN A 22 3.26 -13.00 -13.32
C ASN A 22 2.88 -11.53 -13.06
N SER A 23 1.62 -11.27 -12.73
CA SER A 23 1.12 -9.93 -12.39
C SER A 23 -0.03 -10.03 -11.39
N PHE A 24 -0.25 -8.94 -10.65
CA PHE A 24 -1.37 -8.87 -9.70
C PHE A 24 -2.72 -9.05 -10.41
N ALA A 25 -2.91 -8.45 -11.60
CA ALA A 25 -4.14 -8.58 -12.36
C ALA A 25 -4.39 -10.04 -12.80
N ALA A 26 -3.37 -10.73 -13.31
CA ALA A 26 -3.46 -12.15 -13.67
C ALA A 26 -3.75 -13.03 -12.45
N TRP A 27 -3.17 -12.70 -11.29
CA TRP A 27 -3.45 -13.40 -10.04
C TRP A 27 -4.91 -13.22 -9.62
N VAL A 28 -5.42 -11.99 -9.58
CA VAL A 28 -6.83 -11.69 -9.24
C VAL A 28 -7.78 -12.48 -10.14
N GLU A 29 -7.57 -12.48 -11.45
CA GLU A 29 -8.39 -13.25 -12.38
C GLU A 29 -8.33 -14.74 -12.09
N THR A 30 -7.13 -15.29 -11.89
CA THR A 30 -6.93 -16.72 -11.63
C THR A 30 -7.68 -17.15 -10.37
N VAL A 31 -7.55 -16.41 -9.27
CA VAL A 31 -8.10 -16.83 -7.96
C VAL A 31 -9.57 -16.49 -7.76
N THR A 32 -10.14 -15.60 -8.58
CA THR A 32 -11.57 -15.26 -8.50
C THR A 32 -12.41 -16.02 -9.52
N LYS A 33 -11.81 -16.57 -10.58
CA LYS A 33 -12.54 -17.28 -11.65
C LYS A 33 -12.12 -18.73 -11.85
N THR A 34 -10.82 -19.01 -11.88
CA THR A 34 -10.30 -20.29 -12.39
C THR A 34 -9.93 -21.28 -11.28
N ALA A 35 -9.32 -20.77 -10.20
CA ALA A 35 -8.75 -21.59 -9.12
C ALA A 35 -9.60 -21.57 -7.85
N VAL A 36 -10.88 -21.17 -7.96
CA VAL A 36 -11.82 -21.14 -6.84
C VAL A 36 -12.14 -22.59 -6.43
N PRO A 37 -11.90 -22.98 -5.16
CA PRO A 37 -12.28 -24.30 -4.67
C PRO A 37 -13.78 -24.57 -4.85
N SER A 38 -14.13 -25.79 -5.27
CA SER A 38 -15.53 -26.19 -5.48
C SER A 38 -16.40 -26.17 -4.22
N SER A 39 -15.78 -26.17 -3.03
CA SER A 39 -16.44 -26.01 -1.73
C SER A 39 -16.90 -24.58 -1.46
N ILE A 40 -16.47 -23.59 -2.25
CA ILE A 40 -16.87 -22.19 -2.10
C ILE A 40 -18.02 -21.90 -3.07
N SER A 41 -19.23 -21.76 -2.51
CA SER A 41 -20.43 -21.40 -3.29
C SER A 41 -20.77 -19.91 -3.25
N SER A 42 -20.10 -19.14 -2.38
CA SER A 42 -20.30 -17.71 -2.22
C SER A 42 -19.42 -16.89 -3.19
N SER A 43 -19.71 -15.59 -3.31
CA SER A 43 -18.81 -14.67 -4.02
C SER A 43 -17.41 -14.67 -3.40
N VAL A 44 -16.40 -14.52 -4.26
CA VAL A 44 -14.99 -14.51 -3.90
C VAL A 44 -14.41 -13.16 -4.27
N ALA A 45 -13.72 -12.52 -3.33
CA ALA A 45 -13.03 -11.26 -3.57
C ALA A 45 -11.54 -11.38 -3.28
N ALA A 46 -10.72 -11.02 -4.27
CA ALA A 46 -9.28 -10.92 -4.10
C ALA A 46 -8.93 -9.72 -3.20
N THR A 47 -7.83 -9.85 -2.47
CA THR A 47 -7.35 -8.82 -1.54
C THR A 47 -5.95 -8.36 -1.92
N LYS A 48 -5.55 -7.22 -1.36
CA LYS A 48 -4.16 -6.76 -1.37
C LYS A 48 -3.78 -6.26 0.01
N THR A 49 -2.52 -6.48 0.36
CA THR A 49 -1.93 -5.99 1.61
C THR A 49 -0.75 -5.10 1.27
N VAL A 50 -0.68 -3.93 1.89
CA VAL A 50 0.38 -2.96 1.65
C VAL A 50 1.03 -2.59 2.98
N PHE A 51 2.34 -2.81 3.06
CA PHE A 51 3.14 -2.41 4.21
C PHE A 51 3.84 -1.07 3.94
N LEU A 52 3.57 -0.08 4.79
CA LEU A 52 3.99 1.30 4.61
C LEU A 52 4.89 1.76 5.77
N LYS A 53 5.95 2.48 5.43
CA LYS A 53 6.78 3.22 6.37
C LYS A 53 6.39 4.70 6.33
N PRO A 54 5.84 5.28 7.41
CA PRO A 54 5.57 6.71 7.47
C PRO A 54 6.86 7.52 7.51
N LYS A 55 6.79 8.77 7.07
CA LYS A 55 7.89 9.72 7.12
C LYS A 55 7.38 11.10 7.52
N GLY A 56 7.98 11.64 8.59
CA GLY A 56 7.64 12.93 9.18
C GLY A 56 6.26 12.94 9.84
N GLY A 57 5.99 13.99 10.62
CA GLY A 57 4.77 14.08 11.41
C GLY A 57 4.88 13.35 12.76
N LYS A 58 3.74 13.01 13.35
CA LYS A 58 3.67 12.45 14.71
C LYS A 58 3.72 10.91 14.73
N LEU A 59 3.33 10.26 13.64
CA LEU A 59 3.32 8.82 13.53
C LEU A 59 4.67 8.29 13.02
N SER A 60 5.33 7.47 13.82
CA SER A 60 6.58 6.79 13.47
C SER A 60 6.43 5.27 13.27
N THR A 61 5.31 4.68 13.70
CA THR A 61 5.06 3.24 13.60
C THR A 61 4.72 2.83 12.16
N PRO A 62 5.29 1.74 11.63
CA PRO A 62 4.90 1.20 10.33
C PRO A 62 3.42 0.85 10.26
N ILE A 63 2.84 0.96 9.07
CA ILE A 63 1.40 0.78 8.83
C ILE A 63 1.20 -0.44 7.94
N LEU A 64 0.38 -1.39 8.39
CA LEU A 64 -0.08 -2.52 7.57
C LEU A 64 -1.52 -2.26 7.13
N VAL A 65 -1.75 -2.13 5.83
CA VAL A 65 -3.07 -1.88 5.24
C VAL A 65 -3.55 -3.13 4.55
N VAL A 66 -4.75 -3.59 4.88
CA VAL A 66 -5.41 -4.73 4.24
C VAL A 66 -6.67 -4.21 3.54
N ALA A 67 -6.78 -4.45 2.22
CA ALA A 67 -7.86 -3.93 1.41
C ALA A 67 -8.35 -4.94 0.36
N LEU A 68 -9.50 -4.69 -0.24
CA LEU A 68 -9.90 -5.40 -1.46
C LEU A 68 -8.97 -5.04 -2.62
N ALA A 69 -8.87 -5.94 -3.60
CA ALA A 69 -8.00 -5.76 -4.76
C ALA A 69 -8.35 -4.49 -5.57
N ASP A 70 -9.62 -4.12 -5.63
CA ASP A 70 -10.17 -2.96 -6.32
C ASP A 70 -10.22 -1.68 -5.46
N SER A 71 -10.21 -1.80 -4.14
CA SER A 71 -10.21 -0.64 -3.23
C SER A 71 -9.02 0.31 -3.48
N PRO A 72 -9.23 1.64 -3.46
CA PRO A 72 -8.15 2.60 -3.64
C PRO A 72 -7.21 2.60 -2.42
N VAL A 73 -5.91 2.49 -2.64
CA VAL A 73 -4.90 2.57 -1.57
C VAL A 73 -3.92 3.70 -1.87
N GLY A 74 -4.19 4.87 -1.27
CA GLY A 74 -3.37 6.07 -1.41
C GLY A 74 -2.39 6.23 -0.24
N ASN A 75 -1.14 5.82 -0.41
CA ASN A 75 -0.12 5.83 0.66
C ASN A 75 -0.05 7.16 1.43
N ASN A 76 -0.03 8.28 0.72
CA ASN A 76 0.06 9.60 1.33
C ASN A 76 -1.26 10.08 1.95
N ALA A 77 -2.40 9.62 1.43
CA ALA A 77 -3.70 9.94 2.01
C ALA A 77 -3.87 9.22 3.35
N ILE A 78 -3.54 7.93 3.39
CA ILE A 78 -3.50 7.10 4.60
C ILE A 78 -2.52 7.69 5.62
N ALA A 79 -1.31 8.09 5.20
CA ALA A 79 -0.33 8.71 6.08
C ALA A 79 -0.87 9.97 6.76
N LYS A 80 -1.48 10.88 5.98
CA LYS A 80 -2.07 12.12 6.49
C LYS A 80 -3.22 11.87 7.44
N HIS A 81 -4.09 10.91 7.11
CA HIS A 81 -5.19 10.51 7.97
C HIS A 81 -4.69 10.06 9.36
N LEU A 82 -3.55 9.37 9.41
CA LEU A 82 -2.92 8.93 10.66
C LEU A 82 -1.94 9.94 11.27
N GLY A 83 -1.83 11.16 10.75
CA GLY A 83 -0.97 12.22 11.30
C GLY A 83 0.51 12.15 10.91
N ALA A 84 0.87 11.37 9.89
CA ALA A 84 2.16 11.45 9.20
C ALA A 84 2.09 12.40 8.00
N LYS A 85 3.24 12.94 7.57
CA LYS A 85 3.29 13.83 6.40
C LYS A 85 3.12 13.04 5.10
N GLU A 86 3.80 11.91 5.01
CA GLU A 86 3.82 11.02 3.84
C GLU A 86 4.14 9.59 4.27
N ALA A 87 3.90 8.62 3.39
CA ALA A 87 4.38 7.25 3.58
C ALA A 87 4.94 6.68 2.29
N ARG A 88 5.81 5.69 2.42
CA ARG A 88 6.37 4.91 1.32
C ARG A 88 6.13 3.44 1.58
N VAL A 89 6.04 2.64 0.53
CA VAL A 89 6.05 1.18 0.69
C VAL A 89 7.35 0.79 1.39
N ALA A 90 7.24 -0.06 2.40
CA ALA A 90 8.38 -0.56 3.14
C ALA A 90 9.36 -1.29 2.21
N ALA A 91 10.65 -1.18 2.50
CA ALA A 91 11.68 -1.93 1.81
C ALA A 91 11.65 -3.41 2.24
N ASP A 92 12.25 -4.27 1.44
CA ASP A 92 12.26 -5.72 1.69
C ASP A 92 12.95 -6.06 3.01
N ASP A 93 14.03 -5.36 3.35
CA ASP A 93 14.74 -5.55 4.63
C ASP A 93 13.83 -5.30 5.84
N LEU A 94 13.09 -4.18 5.86
CA LEU A 94 12.16 -3.88 6.95
C LEU A 94 11.02 -4.89 6.99
N THR A 95 10.55 -5.35 5.83
CA THR A 95 9.48 -6.35 5.75
C THR A 95 9.92 -7.68 6.34
N ARG A 96 11.11 -8.14 5.97
CA ARG A 96 11.70 -9.37 6.48
C ARG A 96 12.05 -9.28 7.97
N GLU A 97 12.57 -8.15 8.43
CA GLU A 97 12.83 -7.90 9.85
C GLU A 97 11.53 -7.92 10.68
N THR A 98 10.46 -7.30 10.17
CA THR A 98 9.19 -7.19 10.90
C THR A 98 8.40 -8.50 10.90
N PHE A 99 8.36 -9.19 9.76
CA PHE A 99 7.41 -10.29 9.52
C PHE A 99 8.08 -11.64 9.23
N GLY A 100 9.37 -11.66 8.91
CA GLY A 100 10.09 -12.88 8.50
C GLY A 100 9.68 -13.41 7.12
N VAL A 101 9.05 -12.59 6.28
CA VAL A 101 8.60 -12.98 4.93
C VAL A 101 9.08 -12.01 3.87
N GLU A 102 9.03 -12.47 2.61
CA GLU A 102 9.26 -11.63 1.45
C GLU A 102 8.08 -10.67 1.22
N LYS A 103 8.36 -9.56 0.54
CA LYS A 103 7.39 -8.48 0.30
C LYS A 103 6.12 -8.93 -0.41
N LEU A 104 6.20 -9.90 -1.31
CA LEU A 104 5.05 -10.43 -2.02
C LEU A 104 4.15 -11.29 -1.13
N ASP A 105 4.70 -11.89 -0.07
CA ASP A 105 3.98 -12.79 0.83
C ASP A 105 3.45 -12.09 2.09
N VAL A 106 3.49 -10.75 2.09
CA VAL A 106 2.86 -9.94 3.13
C VAL A 106 1.35 -10.08 3.00
N THR A 107 0.75 -10.75 3.99
CA THR A 107 -0.69 -10.93 4.17
C THR A 107 -1.05 -10.61 5.62
N PRO A 108 -2.33 -10.47 6.01
CA PRO A 108 -2.69 -10.20 7.40
C PRO A 108 -2.21 -11.28 8.38
N PHE A 109 -1.98 -12.50 7.88
CA PHE A 109 -1.61 -13.65 8.68
C PHE A 109 -0.15 -13.62 9.16
N VAL A 110 0.68 -12.74 8.59
CA VAL A 110 2.05 -12.50 9.08
C VAL A 110 2.07 -11.88 10.48
N LEU A 111 0.95 -11.31 10.94
CA LEU A 111 0.84 -10.69 12.26
C LEU A 111 1.05 -11.68 13.42
N LYS A 112 0.91 -12.99 13.17
CA LYS A 112 1.27 -14.03 14.15
C LYS A 112 2.77 -14.04 14.47
N ASN A 113 3.61 -13.63 13.52
CA ASN A 113 5.07 -13.60 13.68
C ASN A 113 5.54 -12.36 14.46
N VAL A 114 4.66 -11.38 14.66
CA VAL A 114 5.00 -10.12 15.33
C VAL A 114 4.78 -10.29 16.83
N ALA A 115 5.88 -10.32 17.58
CA ALA A 115 5.86 -10.47 19.04
C ALA A 115 5.14 -9.31 19.73
N ASP A 116 5.52 -8.07 19.39
CA ASP A 116 4.88 -6.87 19.89
C ASP A 116 4.09 -6.17 18.78
N LYS A 117 2.78 -6.41 18.77
CA LYS A 117 1.85 -5.85 17.79
C LYS A 117 1.63 -4.34 17.95
N SER A 118 2.01 -3.76 19.09
CA SER A 118 1.89 -2.31 19.32
C SER A 118 2.90 -1.50 18.49
N THR A 119 3.92 -2.17 17.96
CA THR A 119 4.90 -1.57 17.03
C THR A 119 4.31 -1.26 15.65
N LEU A 120 3.10 -1.74 15.36
CA LEU A 120 2.44 -1.61 14.06
C LEU A 120 1.08 -0.92 14.20
N THR A 121 0.75 -0.11 13.19
CA THR A 121 -0.61 0.38 12.98
C THR A 121 -1.28 -0.49 11.93
N VAL A 122 -2.30 -1.26 12.31
CA VAL A 122 -3.04 -2.13 11.37
C VAL A 122 -4.33 -1.46 10.93
N LEU A 123 -4.50 -1.28 9.63
CA LEU A 123 -5.72 -0.77 9.02
C LEU A 123 -6.41 -1.86 8.21
N ILE A 124 -7.71 -2.05 8.45
CA ILE A 124 -8.55 -2.97 7.69
C ILE A 124 -9.59 -2.14 6.95
N ASP A 125 -9.67 -2.31 5.63
CA ASP A 125 -10.72 -1.72 4.82
C ASP A 125 -12.10 -2.23 5.28
N GLU A 126 -13.02 -1.33 5.60
CA GLU A 126 -14.40 -1.69 5.97
C GLU A 126 -15.08 -2.53 4.89
N ALA A 127 -14.76 -2.28 3.62
CA ALA A 127 -15.30 -3.03 2.51
C ALA A 127 -14.94 -4.53 2.59
N LEU A 128 -13.86 -4.92 3.28
CA LEU A 128 -13.51 -6.35 3.52
C LEU A 128 -14.51 -7.02 4.47
N LEU A 129 -14.95 -6.30 5.49
CA LEU A 129 -15.76 -6.81 6.60
C LEU A 129 -17.28 -6.59 6.40
N ALA A 130 -17.67 -5.94 5.30
CA ALA A 130 -19.07 -5.61 4.99
C ALA A 130 -19.97 -6.85 4.82
N ASP A 131 -19.42 -7.94 4.27
CA ASP A 131 -20.11 -9.22 4.11
C ASP A 131 -19.29 -10.32 4.80
N ALA A 132 -19.85 -10.86 5.89
CA ALA A 132 -19.21 -11.83 6.76
C ALA A 132 -19.02 -13.22 6.11
N ASP A 133 -19.86 -13.56 5.13
CA ASP A 133 -19.90 -14.86 4.46
C ASP A 133 -19.12 -14.88 3.15
N ARG A 134 -18.76 -13.70 2.62
CA ARG A 134 -17.89 -13.59 1.46
C ARG A 134 -16.52 -14.19 1.73
N HIS A 135 -16.04 -14.96 0.75
CA HIS A 135 -14.68 -15.50 0.78
C HIS A 135 -13.68 -14.46 0.26
N LEU A 136 -12.69 -14.18 1.09
CA LEU A 136 -11.57 -13.31 0.78
C LEU A 136 -10.39 -14.19 0.36
N VAL A 137 -9.68 -13.78 -0.70
CA VAL A 137 -8.49 -14.49 -1.16
C VAL A 137 -7.25 -13.69 -0.87
N PHE A 138 -6.30 -14.34 -0.19
CA PHE A 138 -4.97 -13.86 0.09
C PHE A 138 -3.95 -14.76 -0.60
N ARG A 139 -2.73 -14.27 -0.78
CA ARG A 139 -1.63 -15.10 -1.26
C ARG A 139 -1.26 -16.15 -0.20
N GLY A 140 -0.92 -17.36 -0.62
CA GLY A 140 -0.67 -18.52 0.25
C GLY A 140 0.79 -18.70 0.66
N PHE A 141 1.55 -17.61 0.81
CA PHE A 141 3.00 -17.64 1.09
C PHE A 141 3.85 -18.38 0.04
N ALA A 142 3.30 -18.56 -1.16
CA ALA A 142 3.96 -19.13 -2.32
C ALA A 142 3.39 -18.49 -3.60
N ALA A 143 4.13 -18.59 -4.70
CA ALA A 143 3.74 -17.97 -5.96
C ALA A 143 2.59 -18.69 -6.68
N ASP A 144 2.38 -19.95 -6.34
CA ASP A 144 1.44 -20.92 -6.91
C ASP A 144 0.37 -21.37 -5.90
N ALA A 145 0.22 -20.64 -4.80
CA ALA A 145 -0.76 -20.94 -3.76
C ALA A 145 -1.51 -19.70 -3.30
N SER A 146 -2.80 -19.87 -3.00
CA SER A 146 -3.65 -18.83 -2.44
C SER A 146 -4.54 -19.39 -1.34
N LEU A 147 -4.80 -18.55 -0.34
CA LEU A 147 -5.59 -18.89 0.83
C LEU A 147 -6.96 -18.20 0.75
N TYR A 148 -8.01 -19.01 0.82
CA TYR A 148 -9.40 -18.57 0.82
C TYR A 148 -9.92 -18.60 2.25
N VAL A 149 -10.42 -17.47 2.73
CA VAL A 149 -10.86 -17.29 4.12
C VAL A 149 -12.15 -16.48 4.13
N ALA A 150 -13.19 -16.95 4.80
CA ALA A 150 -14.40 -16.15 5.01
C ALA A 150 -14.07 -14.88 5.82
N ALA A 151 -14.71 -13.75 5.50
CA ALA A 151 -14.43 -12.48 6.19
C ALA A 151 -14.66 -12.56 7.71
N SER A 152 -15.67 -13.31 8.16
CA SER A 152 -15.91 -13.62 9.57
C SER A 152 -14.71 -14.32 10.25
N LYS A 153 -14.02 -15.21 9.54
CA LYS A 153 -12.84 -15.93 10.05
C LYS A 153 -11.60 -15.05 10.07
N LEU A 154 -11.44 -14.12 9.11
CA LEU A 154 -10.40 -13.10 9.17
C LEU A 154 -10.55 -12.24 10.43
N LYS A 155 -11.78 -11.79 10.73
CA LYS A 155 -12.06 -11.01 11.94
C LYS A 155 -11.74 -11.81 13.21
N ALA A 156 -12.18 -13.06 13.28
CA ALA A 156 -11.89 -13.95 14.41
C ALA A 156 -10.37 -14.18 14.58
N PHE A 157 -9.62 -14.32 13.49
CA PHE A 157 -8.16 -14.44 13.54
C PHE A 157 -7.51 -13.18 14.14
N LEU A 158 -7.90 -11.98 13.68
CA LEU A 158 -7.33 -10.72 14.19
C LEU A 158 -7.59 -10.56 15.70
N GLU A 159 -8.80 -10.92 16.15
CA GLU A 159 -9.19 -10.90 17.56
C GLU A 159 -8.43 -11.94 18.39
N ALA A 160 -8.33 -13.19 17.91
CA ALA A 160 -7.59 -14.25 18.58
C ALA A 160 -6.09 -13.93 18.73
N GLN A 161 -5.53 -13.23 17.75
CA GLN A 161 -4.13 -12.76 17.78
C GLN A 161 -3.92 -11.53 18.66
N GLY A 162 -4.98 -10.94 19.23
CA GLY A 162 -4.92 -9.72 20.04
C GLY A 162 -4.49 -8.50 19.25
N VAL A 163 -4.73 -8.47 17.93
CA VAL A 163 -4.37 -7.35 17.07
C VAL A 163 -5.33 -6.19 17.31
N ARG A 164 -4.80 -5.03 17.71
CA ARG A 164 -5.56 -3.78 17.65
C ARG A 164 -5.52 -3.25 16.22
N TYR A 165 -6.64 -3.32 15.52
CA TYR A 165 -6.79 -2.78 14.17
C TYR A 165 -7.83 -1.66 14.15
N THR A 166 -7.69 -0.75 13.20
CA THR A 166 -8.69 0.28 12.91
C THR A 166 -9.37 -0.04 11.59
N SER A 167 -10.69 -0.21 11.63
CA SER A 167 -11.51 -0.27 10.42
C SER A 167 -11.63 1.12 9.82
N VAL A 168 -11.38 1.25 8.51
CA VAL A 168 -11.44 2.52 7.81
C VAL A 168 -12.11 2.38 6.45
N ASN A 169 -12.86 3.39 6.05
CA ASN A 169 -13.34 3.52 4.67
C ASN A 169 -12.23 4.09 3.78
N LEU A 170 -11.58 3.22 3.00
CA LEU A 170 -10.47 3.64 2.14
C LEU A 170 -10.91 4.52 0.96
N VAL A 171 -12.16 4.38 0.50
CA VAL A 171 -12.71 5.22 -0.58
C VAL A 171 -12.83 6.67 -0.12
N GLU A 172 -13.27 6.89 1.12
CA GLU A 172 -13.37 8.24 1.70
C GLU A 172 -11.98 8.86 1.94
N ILE A 173 -11.01 8.06 2.39
CA ILE A 173 -9.65 8.55 2.67
C ILE A 173 -8.88 8.84 1.38
N CYS A 174 -8.96 7.94 0.40
CA CYS A 174 -8.08 7.96 -0.78
C CYS A 174 -8.74 8.55 -2.03
N GLY A 175 -10.06 8.75 -2.01
CA GLY A 175 -10.86 9.07 -3.20
C GLY A 175 -11.15 7.81 -4.04
N ALA A 176 -12.14 7.90 -4.93
CA ALA A 176 -12.55 6.79 -5.78
C ALA A 176 -11.41 6.33 -6.72
N PRO A 177 -11.38 5.05 -7.12
CA PRO A 177 -10.42 4.56 -8.11
C PRO A 177 -10.46 5.42 -9.39
N GLY A 178 -9.34 6.05 -9.73
CA GLY A 178 -9.22 6.91 -10.92
C GLY A 178 -9.14 8.42 -10.65
N THR A 179 -9.38 8.89 -9.42
CA THR A 179 -9.13 10.29 -9.05
C THR A 179 -7.72 10.46 -8.49
N ALA A 180 -6.70 10.36 -9.35
CA ALA A 180 -5.37 10.81 -8.99
C ALA A 180 -5.43 12.33 -8.73
N SER A 181 -5.26 12.73 -7.47
CA SER A 181 -5.16 14.14 -7.11
C SER A 181 -4.03 14.79 -7.91
N PRO A 182 -4.26 15.95 -8.58
CA PRO A 182 -3.21 16.65 -9.31
C PRO A 182 -2.01 16.94 -8.39
N PRO A 183 -0.77 16.91 -8.90
CA PRO A 183 0.39 17.31 -8.11
C PRO A 183 0.16 18.74 -7.61
N ALA A 184 0.14 18.90 -6.28
CA ALA A 184 -0.02 20.20 -5.66
C ALA A 184 1.11 21.14 -6.17
N PRO A 185 0.78 22.34 -6.67
CA PRO A 185 1.80 23.29 -7.11
C PRO A 185 2.70 23.63 -5.93
N LYS A 186 4.02 23.44 -6.12
CA LYS A 186 5.04 23.86 -5.15
C LYS A 186 4.96 25.38 -5.01
N LYS A 187 4.35 25.85 -3.92
CA LYS A 187 4.40 27.25 -3.51
C LYS A 187 5.83 27.55 -3.07
N VAL A 188 6.59 28.21 -3.95
CA VAL A 188 7.91 28.77 -3.63
C VAL A 188 7.68 29.83 -2.55
N ALA A 189 8.30 29.63 -1.39
CA ALA A 189 8.25 30.58 -0.29
C ALA A 189 9.08 31.82 -0.65
N GLU A 190 8.42 32.97 -0.73
CA GLU A 190 9.02 34.29 -0.83
C GLU A 190 9.59 34.67 0.54
N LYS A 191 10.87 35.05 0.59
CA LYS A 191 11.56 35.51 1.81
C LYS A 191 11.47 37.05 1.88
N PRO A 192 11.07 37.67 3.00
CA PRO A 192 10.99 39.13 3.10
C PRO A 192 12.37 39.80 3.21
N ALA A 193 12.43 41.02 2.67
CA ALA A 193 13.60 41.89 2.58
C ALA A 193 14.01 42.58 3.90
N ALA A 194 15.30 42.91 4.00
CA ALA A 194 15.80 44.03 4.81
C ALA A 194 16.92 44.77 4.05
N LYS A 195 16.73 46.10 3.93
CA LYS A 195 17.58 47.17 3.33
C LYS A 195 18.81 47.44 4.26
N ALA A 196 19.93 48.11 3.93
CA ALA A 196 20.28 49.08 2.88
C ALA A 196 21.82 49.32 2.77
N ALA A 197 22.24 49.77 1.57
CA ALA A 197 23.31 50.72 1.19
C ALA A 197 24.81 50.45 1.52
N ALA A 198 25.68 50.37 0.49
CA ALA A 198 26.33 51.50 -0.20
C ALA A 198 27.48 51.05 -1.16
N ALA A 199 27.55 51.68 -2.35
CA ALA A 199 28.71 51.87 -3.26
C ALA A 199 29.41 50.63 -3.89
N ASP A 200 29.91 50.57 -5.13
CA ASP A 200 29.98 51.43 -6.32
C ASP A 200 30.62 50.59 -7.46
N ASP A 201 30.36 50.98 -8.71
CA ASP A 201 31.11 50.72 -9.96
C ASP A 201 31.16 49.36 -10.70
N GLY A 202 30.62 49.38 -11.94
CA GLY A 202 31.40 48.99 -13.13
C GLY A 202 30.93 47.80 -14.00
N LYS A 203 30.33 48.13 -15.16
CA LYS A 203 30.33 47.39 -16.46
C LYS A 203 29.24 46.33 -16.79
N GLU A 204 28.32 46.81 -17.64
CA GLU A 204 27.83 46.26 -18.92
C GLU A 204 27.25 44.81 -19.07
N ILE A 205 25.93 44.79 -19.32
CA ILE A 205 25.14 44.09 -20.37
C ILE A 205 25.31 42.56 -20.58
N LEU A 206 24.25 41.78 -20.28
CA LEU A 206 23.53 40.96 -21.30
C LEU A 206 22.28 40.29 -20.75
N ILE A 207 21.17 40.56 -21.43
CA ILE A 207 19.85 39.98 -21.33
C ILE A 207 19.95 38.46 -21.61
N GLY A 208 19.57 37.63 -20.64
CA GLY A 208 19.54 36.18 -20.76
C GLY A 208 18.20 35.61 -20.33
N ILE A 209 17.20 35.85 -21.19
CA ILE A 209 15.84 35.33 -21.13
C ILE A 209 15.85 33.79 -21.19
N THR A 210 15.22 33.18 -20.19
CA THR A 210 14.16 32.17 -20.32
C THR A 210 14.17 31.34 -21.63
N ALA A 211 14.97 30.27 -21.68
CA ALA A 211 14.78 29.21 -22.67
C ALA A 211 13.61 28.30 -22.24
N LYS A 212 12.44 28.55 -22.84
CA LYS A 212 11.27 27.66 -22.78
C LYS A 212 11.51 26.47 -23.71
N LYS A 213 11.44 25.27 -23.14
CA LYS A 213 11.70 23.97 -23.77
C LYS A 213 10.51 23.50 -24.63
N GLU A 214 10.04 24.32 -25.56
CA GLU A 214 8.96 23.93 -26.48
C GLU A 214 9.27 24.20 -27.97
N GLU A 215 10.46 24.72 -28.33
CA GLU A 215 10.78 25.02 -29.74
C GLU A 215 12.08 24.40 -30.30
N ASP A 216 12.86 23.64 -29.53
CA ASP A 216 14.15 23.08 -29.97
C ASP A 216 14.08 21.57 -30.34
N PHE A 217 13.05 21.19 -31.11
CA PHE A 217 12.79 19.80 -31.54
C PHE A 217 13.01 19.45 -33.03
N PRO A 218 13.22 20.36 -34.02
CA PRO A 218 13.42 19.91 -35.41
C PRO A 218 14.85 19.49 -35.82
N SER A 219 15.90 19.67 -34.99
CA SER A 219 17.29 19.44 -35.44
C SER A 219 17.92 18.10 -35.04
N TRP A 220 17.15 17.17 -34.44
CA TRP A 220 17.68 15.87 -33.98
C TRP A 220 17.46 14.70 -34.95
N TYR A 221 17.00 14.93 -36.18
CA TYR A 221 16.85 13.86 -37.18
C TYR A 221 17.50 14.23 -38.52
N GLN A 222 18.83 14.33 -38.52
CA GLN A 222 19.64 14.16 -39.73
C GLN A 222 20.96 13.46 -39.37
N GLN A 223 20.93 12.12 -39.33
CA GLN A 223 21.76 11.23 -40.15
C GLN A 223 21.43 9.76 -39.87
#